data_AF-A0A965PE08-F1
#
_entry.id   AF-A0A965PE08-F1
#
_cell.length_a   1.000
_cell.length_b   1.000
_cell.length_c   1.000
_cell.angle_alpha   90.00
_cell.angle_beta   90.00
_cell.angle_gamma   90.00
#
_symmetry.space_group_name_H-M   'P 1'
#
loop_
_entity.id
_entity.type
_entity.pdbx_description
1 polymer ?
#
loop_
_entity_poly.entity_id
_entity_poly.type
_entity_poly.pdbx_seq_one_letter_code
_entity_poly.pdbx_strand_id
1 'polypeptide(L)'
;MSHLVTIPKSDISKAEIADIAAALTLRILEGEVNPVAAHVRLKAVIKAVEQVLKATEDAVRDEAEKNGKTFSAFGADIQIKEGALTPDYSHDQVWSDLQASMKGREEQLKMAFRNAGKMTVIDEATGEVVPVCPAKGTKPSIAVTFK
;
A
#
# COMPACT_ATOMS: atom_id res chain seq x y z
N MET A 1 6.06 -3.91 32.72
CA MET A 1 5.78 -4.39 31.35
C MET A 1 4.95 -3.33 30.66
N SER A 2 5.56 -2.52 29.78
CA SER A 2 4.92 -1.38 29.13
C SER A 2 4.10 -1.88 27.94
N HIS A 3 2.81 -2.09 28.12
CA HIS A 3 1.88 -2.42 27.03
C HIS A 3 1.70 -1.17 26.16
N LEU A 4 2.40 -1.12 25.03
CA LEU A 4 2.43 0.06 24.15
C LEU A 4 1.17 0.16 23.26
N VAL A 5 0.36 -0.90 23.18
CA VAL A 5 -0.91 -0.94 22.45
C VAL A 5 -1.86 -1.86 23.19
N THR A 6 -2.91 -1.31 23.81
CA THR A 6 -4.08 -2.08 24.24
C THR A 6 -5.10 -1.96 23.12
N ILE A 7 -5.41 -3.09 22.47
CA ILE A 7 -6.54 -3.14 21.52
C ILE A 7 -7.82 -2.98 22.36
N PRO A 8 -8.65 -1.94 22.14
CA PRO A 8 -9.89 -1.74 22.88
C PRO A 8 -10.81 -2.94 22.71
N LYS A 9 -11.49 -3.32 23.80
CA LYS A 9 -12.03 -4.66 23.98
C LYS A 9 -13.45 -4.89 23.47
N SER A 10 -14.19 -3.91 22.92
CA SER A 10 -15.60 -4.19 22.58
C SER A 10 -16.19 -3.46 21.39
N ASP A 11 -15.95 -2.18 21.16
CA ASP A 11 -16.49 -1.50 19.97
C ASP A 11 -15.53 -0.39 19.59
N ILE A 12 -14.92 -0.45 18.40
CA ILE A 12 -14.01 0.61 17.93
C ILE A 12 -14.78 1.44 16.92
N SER A 13 -15.18 2.64 17.31
CA SER A 13 -15.79 3.60 16.39
C SER A 13 -14.73 4.32 15.54
N LYS A 14 -15.12 4.79 14.35
CA LYS A 14 -14.25 5.64 13.50
C LYS A 14 -13.73 6.87 14.26
N ALA A 15 -14.52 7.39 15.20
CA ALA A 15 -14.14 8.52 16.04
C ALA A 15 -12.99 8.14 17.00
N GLU A 16 -13.08 7.00 17.69
CA GLU A 16 -12.03 6.55 18.61
C GLU A 16 -10.70 6.25 17.90
N ILE A 17 -10.74 5.71 16.67
CA ILE A 17 -9.52 5.53 15.86
C ILE A 17 -8.88 6.90 15.57
N ALA A 18 -9.70 7.90 15.22
CA ALA A 18 -9.23 9.24 14.94
C ALA A 18 -8.65 9.91 16.20
N ASP A 19 -9.29 9.74 17.35
CA ASP A 19 -8.82 10.31 18.63
C ASP A 19 -7.50 9.68 19.09
N ILE A 20 -7.36 8.36 18.98
CA ILE A 20 -6.10 7.66 19.28
C ILE A 20 -4.98 8.12 18.35
N ALA A 21 -5.27 8.23 17.03
CA ALA A 21 -4.31 8.71 16.06
C ALA A 21 -3.90 10.17 16.32
N ALA A 22 -4.86 11.04 16.68
CA ALA A 22 -4.62 12.44 17.00
C ALA A 22 -3.75 12.59 18.24
N ALA A 23 -4.06 11.86 19.32
CA ALA A 23 -3.28 11.86 20.56
C ALA A 23 -1.84 11.38 20.35
N LEU A 24 -1.65 10.29 19.59
CA LEU A 24 -0.31 9.79 19.23
C LEU A 24 0.47 10.79 18.37
N THR A 25 -0.20 11.43 17.41
CA THR A 25 0.43 12.44 16.53
C THR A 25 0.86 13.66 17.33
N LEU A 26 0.01 14.16 18.23
CA LEU A 26 0.30 15.33 19.07
C LEU A 26 1.56 15.10 19.93
N ARG A 27 1.65 13.96 20.63
CA ARG A 27 2.82 13.62 21.46
C ARG A 27 4.13 13.50 20.68
N ILE A 28 4.05 13.09 19.41
CA ILE A 28 5.22 13.04 18.52
C ILE A 28 5.63 14.45 18.08
N LEU A 29 4.66 15.32 17.78
CA LEU A 29 4.91 16.70 17.34
C LEU A 29 5.36 17.62 18.48
N GLU A 30 4.87 17.40 19.70
CA GLU A 30 5.26 18.13 20.91
C GLU A 30 6.65 17.72 21.43
N GLY A 31 7.28 16.72 20.82
CA GLY A 31 8.65 16.30 21.15
C GLY A 31 8.76 15.40 22.37
N GLU A 32 7.65 14.91 22.93
CA GLU A 32 7.67 13.90 24.01
C GLU A 32 8.32 12.58 23.56
N VAL A 33 8.22 12.28 22.26
CA VAL A 33 8.77 11.07 21.65
C VAL A 33 9.58 11.45 20.42
N ASN A 34 10.77 10.87 20.28
CA ASN A 34 11.58 11.06 19.09
C ASN A 34 10.80 10.61 17.83
N PRO A 35 10.61 11.49 16.82
CA PRO A 35 9.73 11.22 15.69
C PRO A 35 10.23 10.06 14.81
N VAL A 36 11.55 9.87 14.70
CA VAL A 36 12.14 8.74 13.97
C VAL A 36 11.85 7.43 14.71
N ALA A 37 12.08 7.41 16.03
CA ALA A 37 11.81 6.22 16.84
C ALA A 37 10.31 5.86 16.84
N ALA A 38 9.43 6.86 16.93
CA ALA A 38 7.99 6.66 16.84
C ALA A 38 7.59 6.10 15.47
N HIS A 39 8.08 6.70 14.37
CA HIS A 39 7.75 6.26 13.02
C HIS A 39 8.23 4.82 12.74
N VAL A 40 9.42 4.43 13.19
CA VAL A 40 9.94 3.06 13.04
C VAL A 40 9.09 2.07 13.85
N ARG A 41 8.74 2.39 15.09
CA ARG A 41 7.91 1.53 15.95
C ARG A 41 6.50 1.36 15.39
N LEU A 42 5.86 2.44 14.96
CA LEU A 42 4.53 2.38 14.33
C LEU A 42 4.55 1.51 13.08
N LYS A 43 5.59 1.65 12.24
CA LYS A 43 5.74 0.83 11.04
C LYS A 43 6.00 -0.65 11.35
N ALA A 44 6.66 -0.95 12.46
CA ALA A 44 6.83 -2.33 12.94
C ALA A 44 5.49 -2.92 13.42
N VAL A 45 4.69 -2.15 14.17
CA VAL A 45 3.35 -2.57 14.62
C VAL A 45 2.44 -2.79 13.42
N ILE A 46 2.42 -1.90 12.43
CA ILE A 46 1.65 -2.08 11.19
C ILE A 46 2.02 -3.41 10.54
N LYS A 47 3.32 -3.69 10.33
CA LYS A 47 3.75 -4.96 9.74
C LYS A 47 3.34 -6.19 10.55
N ALA A 48 3.44 -6.13 11.88
CA ALA A 48 3.04 -7.22 12.75
C ALA A 48 1.53 -7.47 12.68
N VAL A 49 0.73 -6.40 12.71
CA VAL A 49 -0.73 -6.48 12.59
C VAL A 49 -1.14 -6.97 11.19
N GLU A 50 -0.49 -6.50 10.11
CA GLU A 50 -0.72 -6.99 8.74
C GLU A 50 -0.44 -8.49 8.61
N GLN A 51 0.61 -9.01 9.26
CA GLN A 51 0.91 -10.45 9.25
C GLN A 51 -0.16 -11.25 10.00
N VAL A 52 -0.61 -10.77 11.16
CA VAL A 52 -1.67 -11.42 11.93
C VAL A 52 -2.99 -11.39 11.16
N LEU A 53 -3.34 -10.27 10.52
CA LEU A 53 -4.53 -10.17 9.68
C LEU A 53 -4.50 -11.20 8.54
N LYS A 54 -3.37 -11.32 7.82
CA LYS A 54 -3.22 -12.35 6.77
C LYS A 54 -3.32 -13.78 7.30
N ALA A 55 -2.74 -14.05 8.47
CA ALA A 55 -2.78 -15.38 9.07
C ALA A 55 -4.17 -15.76 9.62
N THR A 56 -4.97 -14.76 10.00
CA THR A 56 -6.32 -14.96 10.56
C THR A 56 -7.42 -14.80 9.51
N GLU A 57 -7.10 -14.35 8.30
CA GLU A 57 -8.07 -14.12 7.21
C GLU A 57 -8.88 -15.37 6.87
N ASP A 58 -8.22 -16.53 6.75
CA ASP A 58 -8.91 -17.80 6.51
C ASP A 58 -9.83 -18.19 7.68
N ALA A 59 -9.38 -18.01 8.93
CA ALA A 59 -10.19 -18.31 10.11
C ALA A 59 -11.41 -17.37 10.24
N VAL A 60 -11.24 -16.08 9.94
CA VAL A 60 -12.32 -15.10 9.91
C VAL A 60 -13.29 -15.41 8.77
N ARG A 61 -12.80 -15.86 7.60
CA ARG A 61 -13.66 -16.30 6.49
C ARG A 61 -14.51 -17.50 6.90
N ASP A 62 -13.92 -18.53 7.51
CA ASP A 62 -14.63 -19.73 7.96
C ASP A 62 -15.69 -19.42 9.04
N GLU A 63 -15.44 -18.44 9.90
CA GLU A 63 -16.40 -17.97 10.90
C GLU A 63 -17.49 -17.08 10.28
N ALA A 64 -17.11 -16.22 9.33
CA ALA A 64 -18.02 -15.37 8.57
C ALA A 64 -19.01 -16.20 7.75
N GLU A 65 -18.56 -17.28 7.09
CA GLU A 65 -19.43 -18.19 6.32
C GLU A 65 -20.56 -18.80 7.16
N LYS A 66 -20.32 -19.02 8.47
CA LYS A 66 -21.33 -19.52 9.42
C LYS A 66 -22.36 -18.46 9.82
N ASN A 67 -21.97 -17.18 9.78
CA ASN A 67 -22.80 -16.03 10.19
C ASN A 67 -23.54 -15.36 9.02
N GLY A 68 -23.21 -15.73 7.77
CA GLY A 68 -23.87 -15.25 6.54
C GLY A 68 -23.04 -14.25 5.72
N LYS A 69 -23.52 -13.91 4.51
CA LYS A 69 -22.76 -13.08 3.55
C LYS A 69 -22.51 -11.63 4.02
N THR A 70 -23.31 -11.11 4.93
CA THR A 70 -23.14 -9.77 5.52
C THR A 70 -23.65 -9.81 6.95
N PHE A 71 -22.82 -9.41 7.90
CA PHE A 71 -23.19 -9.31 9.31
C PHE A 71 -22.43 -8.17 9.98
N SER A 72 -23.06 -7.55 10.97
CA SER A 72 -22.43 -6.51 11.78
C SER A 72 -21.94 -7.15 13.09
N ALA A 73 -20.64 -7.03 13.37
CA ALA A 73 -20.06 -7.51 14.62
C ALA A 73 -18.94 -6.56 15.07
N PHE A 74 -18.77 -6.41 16.39
CA PHE A 74 -17.70 -5.60 17.00
C PHE A 74 -17.61 -4.14 16.47
N GLY A 75 -18.77 -3.53 16.18
CA GLY A 75 -18.83 -2.16 15.64
C GLY A 75 -18.43 -2.01 14.16
N ALA A 76 -18.27 -3.11 13.43
CA ALA A 76 -17.94 -3.12 12.00
C ALA A 76 -18.95 -3.94 11.17
N ASP A 77 -19.24 -3.47 9.96
CA ASP A 77 -19.98 -4.24 8.97
C ASP A 77 -19.00 -5.15 8.20
N ILE A 78 -19.18 -6.47 8.36
CA ILE A 78 -18.35 -7.49 7.73
C ILE A 78 -19.13 -8.04 6.53
N GLN A 79 -18.56 -7.90 5.33
CA GLN A 79 -19.14 -8.40 4.09
C GLN A 79 -18.19 -9.40 3.44
N ILE A 80 -18.64 -10.64 3.26
CA ILE A 80 -17.93 -11.62 2.45
C ILE A 80 -18.20 -11.29 0.99
N LYS A 81 -17.16 -10.91 0.26
CA LYS A 81 -17.21 -10.77 -1.20
C LYS A 81 -16.68 -12.06 -1.80
N GLU A 82 -17.55 -12.76 -2.53
CA GLU A 82 -17.12 -13.91 -3.35
C GLU A 82 -16.07 -13.42 -4.35
N GLY A 83 -14.96 -14.17 -4.48
CA GLY A 83 -13.94 -13.88 -5.48
C GLY A 83 -14.58 -13.90 -6.87
N ALA A 84 -14.49 -12.79 -7.59
CA ALA A 84 -14.95 -12.75 -8.97
C ALA A 84 -14.01 -13.60 -9.83
N LEU A 85 -14.56 -14.56 -10.58
CA LEU A 85 -13.83 -15.24 -11.64
C LEU A 85 -13.59 -14.26 -12.78
N THR A 86 -12.46 -13.56 -12.72
CA THR A 86 -11.95 -12.77 -13.84
C THR A 86 -11.04 -13.63 -14.70
N PRO A 87 -10.99 -13.42 -16.03
CA PRO A 87 -10.03 -14.11 -16.88
C PRO A 87 -8.60 -13.87 -16.38
N ASP A 88 -7.80 -14.94 -16.30
CA ASP A 88 -6.38 -14.82 -16.01
C ASP A 88 -5.63 -14.39 -17.28
N TYR A 89 -5.43 -13.07 -17.42
CA TYR A 89 -4.74 -12.48 -18.56
C TYR A 89 -3.27 -12.89 -18.66
N SER A 90 -2.67 -13.46 -17.61
CA SER A 90 -1.27 -13.89 -17.65
C SER A 90 -1.02 -15.07 -18.61
N HIS A 91 -2.07 -15.80 -18.97
CA HIS A 91 -2.00 -16.88 -19.97
C HIS A 91 -2.08 -16.38 -21.41
N ASP A 92 -2.45 -15.12 -21.65
CA ASP A 92 -2.49 -14.54 -22.99
C ASP A 92 -1.12 -13.95 -23.35
N GLN A 93 -0.52 -14.50 -24.41
CA GLN A 93 0.79 -14.06 -24.89
C GLN A 93 0.73 -12.61 -25.39
N VAL A 94 -0.34 -12.22 -26.07
CA VAL A 94 -0.50 -10.86 -26.62
C VAL A 94 -0.58 -9.83 -25.50
N TRP A 95 -1.32 -10.12 -24.43
CA TRP A 95 -1.39 -9.29 -23.23
C TRP A 95 -0.03 -9.16 -22.57
N SER A 96 0.70 -10.27 -22.44
CA SER A 96 2.06 -10.27 -21.88
C SER A 96 3.02 -9.41 -22.70
N ASP A 97 2.97 -9.52 -24.02
CA ASP A 97 3.80 -8.74 -24.96
C ASP A 97 3.45 -7.25 -24.93
N LEU A 98 2.16 -6.90 -24.83
CA LEU A 98 1.70 -5.52 -24.66
C LEU A 98 2.16 -4.95 -23.32
N GLN A 99 2.05 -5.72 -22.24
CA GLN A 99 2.50 -5.28 -20.91
C GLN A 99 4.02 -5.10 -20.86
N ALA A 100 4.79 -5.94 -21.56
CA ALA A 100 6.23 -5.78 -21.72
C ALA A 100 6.56 -4.51 -22.54
N SER A 101 5.85 -4.29 -23.64
CA SER A 101 6.01 -3.11 -24.51
C SER A 101 5.68 -1.82 -23.77
N MET A 102 4.63 -1.79 -22.95
CA MET A 102 4.28 -0.66 -22.09
C MET A 102 5.40 -0.36 -21.09
N LYS A 103 5.92 -1.37 -20.41
CA LYS A 103 7.04 -1.21 -19.46
C LYS A 103 8.30 -0.68 -20.15
N GLY A 104 8.65 -1.22 -21.32
CA GLY A 104 9.77 -0.74 -22.13
C GLY A 104 9.62 0.73 -22.51
N ARG A 105 8.42 1.14 -22.94
CA ARG A 105 8.14 2.54 -23.27
C ARG A 105 8.24 3.47 -22.04
N GLU A 106 7.74 3.03 -20.88
CA GLU A 106 7.88 3.79 -19.63
C GLU A 106 9.35 3.98 -19.24
N GLU A 107 10.20 2.97 -19.44
CA GLU A 107 11.64 3.07 -19.18
C GLU A 107 12.34 4.02 -20.15
N GLN A 108 12.02 3.95 -21.45
CA GLN A 108 12.50 4.90 -22.45
C GLN A 108 12.13 6.35 -22.08
N LEU A 109 10.89 6.60 -21.66
CA LEU A 109 10.44 7.92 -21.22
C LEU A 109 11.18 8.39 -19.95
N LYS A 110 11.45 7.49 -19.00
CA LYS A 110 12.28 7.79 -17.81
C LYS A 110 13.72 8.11 -18.21
N MET A 111 14.29 7.40 -19.18
CA MET A 111 15.63 7.69 -19.71
C MET A 111 15.67 9.04 -20.43
N ALA A 112 14.70 9.33 -21.29
CA ALA A 112 14.57 10.61 -21.99
C ALA A 112 14.44 11.77 -20.99
N PHE A 113 13.65 11.58 -19.92
CA PHE A 113 13.52 12.55 -18.85
C PHE A 113 14.84 12.78 -18.08
N ARG A 114 15.57 11.70 -17.72
CA ARG A 114 16.86 11.81 -17.03
C ARG A 114 17.96 12.45 -17.89
N ASN A 115 17.90 12.23 -19.20
CA ASN A 115 18.89 12.71 -20.16
C ASN A 115 18.47 14.01 -20.87
N ALA A 116 17.35 14.61 -20.45
CA ALA A 116 16.85 15.86 -20.99
C ALA A 116 17.95 16.94 -20.99
N GLY A 117 18.25 17.49 -22.17
CA GLY A 117 19.29 18.51 -22.36
C GLY A 117 20.73 17.98 -22.46
N LYS A 118 20.97 16.66 -22.37
CA LYS A 118 22.29 16.04 -22.53
C LYS A 118 22.36 15.11 -23.74
N MET A 119 21.33 14.31 -23.95
CA MET A 119 21.29 13.30 -25.01
C MET A 119 19.87 13.03 -25.45
N THR A 120 19.67 12.89 -26.75
CA THR A 120 18.40 12.46 -27.33
C THR A 120 18.28 10.96 -27.18
N VAL A 121 17.20 10.49 -26.54
CA VAL A 121 16.88 9.06 -26.49
C VAL A 121 16.06 8.72 -27.73
N ILE A 122 16.50 7.71 -28.48
CA ILE A 122 15.84 7.23 -29.69
C ILE A 122 15.33 5.82 -29.39
N ASP A 123 14.10 5.54 -29.78
CA ASP A 123 13.51 4.21 -29.71
C ASP A 123 14.08 3.35 -30.83
N GLU A 124 14.88 2.33 -30.50
CA GLU A 124 15.56 1.48 -31.48
C GLU A 124 14.59 0.66 -32.36
N ALA A 125 13.36 0.43 -31.89
CA ALA A 125 12.37 -0.34 -32.63
C ALA A 125 11.65 0.49 -33.72
N THR A 126 11.45 1.79 -33.47
CA THR A 126 10.70 2.69 -34.37
C THR A 126 11.57 3.73 -35.05
N GLY A 127 12.79 3.96 -34.57
CA GLY A 127 13.68 5.02 -35.00
C GLY A 127 13.23 6.42 -34.56
N GLU A 128 12.15 6.52 -33.76
CA GLU A 128 11.58 7.79 -33.34
C GLU A 128 12.27 8.36 -32.08
N VAL A 129 12.36 9.68 -32.01
CA VAL A 129 12.85 10.36 -30.81
C VAL A 129 11.83 10.21 -29.68
N VAL A 130 12.27 9.66 -28.56
CA VAL A 130 11.44 9.53 -27.37
C VAL A 130 11.23 10.93 -26.76
N PRO A 131 9.97 11.40 -26.64
CA PRO A 131 9.69 12.73 -26.14
C PRO A 131 10.03 12.85 -24.64
N VAL A 132 10.52 14.02 -24.25
CA VAL A 132 10.77 14.35 -22.84
C VAL A 132 9.46 14.81 -22.20
N CYS A 133 8.88 13.98 -21.32
CA CYS A 133 7.68 14.35 -20.56
C CYS A 133 7.99 15.38 -19.44
N PRO A 134 7.03 16.21 -19.04
CA PRO A 134 7.21 17.15 -17.92
C PRO A 134 7.36 16.42 -16.58
N ALA A 135 8.05 17.05 -15.64
CA ALA A 135 8.25 16.51 -14.30
C ALA A 135 6.92 16.46 -13.52
N LYS A 136 6.54 15.28 -13.02
CA LYS A 136 5.48 15.13 -12.01
C LYS A 136 6.12 14.97 -10.64
N GLY A 137 6.13 16.04 -9.85
CA GLY A 137 6.66 16.02 -8.49
C GLY A 137 5.78 15.19 -7.56
N THR A 138 6.35 14.17 -6.94
CA THR A 138 5.76 13.51 -5.76
C THR A 138 6.49 14.00 -4.51
N LYS A 139 5.77 14.09 -3.39
CA LYS A 139 6.40 14.44 -2.11
C LYS A 139 7.41 13.33 -1.75
N PRO A 140 8.59 13.69 -1.20
CA PRO A 140 9.55 12.69 -0.75
C PRO A 140 8.91 11.77 0.31
N SER A 141 9.01 10.47 0.09
CA SER A 141 8.46 9.45 1.00
C SER A 141 9.55 8.86 1.90
N ILE A 142 9.21 8.57 3.17
CA ILE A 142 10.13 7.93 4.11
C ILE A 142 10.09 6.40 3.91
N ALA A 143 11.20 5.83 3.42
CA ALA A 143 11.39 4.39 3.36
C ALA A 143 12.00 3.89 4.69
N VAL A 144 11.41 2.83 5.26
CA VAL A 144 11.95 2.15 6.45
C VAL A 144 12.10 0.68 6.09
N THR A 145 13.34 0.20 6.06
CA THR A 145 13.69 -1.20 5.85
C THR A 145 14.12 -1.79 7.17
N PHE A 146 13.48 -2.88 7.59
CA PHE A 146 13.88 -3.63 8.78
C PHE A 146 14.98 -4.61 8.36
N LYS A 147 16.07 -4.67 9.12
CA LYS A 147 17.15 -5.65 8.95
C LYS A 147 16.82 -6.92 9.70
#